data_AF-A0A101MRJ4-F1
#
_entry.id   AF-A0A101MRJ4-F1
#
_cell.length_a   1.000
_cell.length_b   1.000
_cell.length_c   1.000
_cell.angle_alpha   90.00
_cell.angle_beta   90.00
_cell.angle_gamma   90.00
#
_symmetry.space_group_name_H-M   'P 1'
#
loop_
_entity.id
_entity.type
_entity.pdbx_description
1 polymer ?
#
loop_
_entity_poly.entity_id
_entity_poly.type
_entity_poly.pdbx_seq_one_letter_code
_entity_poly.pdbx_strand_id
1 'polypeptide(L)'
;MDISQISKQLLPEPKRFPDCCLAISGTLIIYLTSLLPKKPAFTISIGSGSGLLEGLIVHYDKNVSVEGVEVDSRINRYIAEEDMNIVGGGWGLWSAAQQAAAWMFVYPRDPKLITKYIDTYGGQNVDFIVWLGPRVDWPDYELRFCQSPFSELSFPDHIGLTPYETVVVARRPC
;
A
#
# COMPACT_ATOMS: atom_id res chain seq x y z
N MET A 1 -9.29 -10.24 -16.15
CA MET A 1 -8.22 -11.26 -16.31
C MET A 1 -8.00 -11.89 -14.94
N ASP A 2 -7.64 -13.17 -14.87
CA ASP A 2 -7.31 -13.79 -13.58
C ASP A 2 -5.94 -13.31 -13.06
N ILE A 3 -5.76 -13.25 -11.74
CA ILE A 3 -4.53 -12.80 -11.09
C ILE A 3 -3.32 -13.63 -11.53
N SER A 4 -3.52 -14.94 -11.73
CA SER A 4 -2.47 -15.86 -12.16
C SER A 4 -2.00 -15.57 -13.59
N GLN A 5 -2.90 -15.12 -14.46
CA GLN A 5 -2.56 -14.73 -15.83
C GLN A 5 -1.78 -13.41 -15.85
N ILE A 6 -2.21 -12.44 -15.03
CA ILE A 6 -1.53 -11.14 -14.91
C ILE A 6 -0.13 -11.33 -14.33
N SER A 7 0.01 -12.13 -13.27
CA SER A 7 1.30 -12.41 -12.62
C SER A 7 2.34 -12.97 -13.60
N LYS A 8 1.94 -13.90 -14.49
CA LYS A 8 2.82 -14.46 -15.53
C LYS A 8 3.25 -13.46 -16.61
N GLN A 9 2.56 -12.33 -16.74
CA GLN A 9 2.84 -11.28 -17.72
C GLN A 9 3.62 -10.11 -17.13
N LEU A 10 3.93 -10.14 -15.82
CA LEU A 10 4.73 -9.09 -15.20
C LEU A 10 6.16 -9.16 -15.73
N LEU A 11 6.62 -8.04 -16.26
CA LEU A 11 8.00 -7.82 -16.65
C LEU A 11 8.75 -7.06 -15.53
N PRO A 12 10.09 -7.06 -15.53
CA PRO A 12 10.87 -6.23 -14.61
C PRO A 12 10.54 -4.73 -14.72
N GLU A 13 10.13 -4.28 -15.90
CA GLU A 13 9.73 -2.90 -16.17
C GLU A 13 8.26 -2.63 -15.80
N PRO A 14 7.94 -1.42 -15.31
CA PRO A 14 6.58 -1.04 -14.93
C PRO A 14 5.64 -0.98 -16.13
N LYS A 15 4.44 -1.56 -15.95
CA LYS A 15 3.35 -1.52 -16.92
C LYS A 15 2.07 -1.01 -16.26
N ARG A 16 1.33 -0.15 -16.95
CA ARG A 16 -0.01 0.28 -16.50
C ARG A 16 -1.04 -0.81 -16.76
N PHE A 17 -1.87 -1.04 -15.75
CA PHE A 17 -3.04 -1.91 -15.85
C PHE A 17 -4.31 -1.06 -15.73
N PRO A 18 -5.37 -1.32 -16.51
CA PRO A 18 -6.60 -0.50 -16.47
C PRO A 18 -7.23 -0.38 -15.08
N ASP A 19 -7.04 -1.39 -14.24
CA ASP A 19 -7.65 -1.49 -12.92
C ASP A 19 -6.75 -0.99 -11.77
N CYS A 20 -5.57 -0.42 -12.06
CA CYS A 20 -4.64 0.07 -11.03
C CYS A 20 -4.02 1.42 -11.42
N CYS A 21 -4.03 2.37 -10.49
CA CYS A 21 -3.43 3.70 -10.69
C CYS A 21 -1.90 3.65 -10.79
N LEU A 22 -1.28 2.76 -10.01
CA LEU A 22 0.16 2.52 -9.98
C LEU A 22 0.54 1.61 -11.15
N ALA A 23 1.61 1.94 -11.86
CA ALA A 23 2.21 1.00 -12.79
C ALA A 23 2.89 -0.14 -12.03
N ILE A 24 2.65 -1.38 -12.46
CA ILE A 24 3.09 -2.58 -11.75
C ILE A 24 4.20 -3.27 -12.55
N SER A 25 5.25 -3.70 -11.86
CA SER A 25 6.32 -4.54 -12.41
C SER A 25 6.59 -5.74 -11.50
N GLY A 26 7.22 -6.78 -12.03
CA GLY A 26 7.72 -7.90 -11.23
C GLY A 26 8.74 -7.45 -10.18
N THR A 27 9.61 -6.49 -10.53
CA THR A 27 10.60 -5.91 -9.61
C THR A 27 9.94 -5.24 -8.41
N LEU A 28 8.84 -4.51 -8.63
CA LEU A 28 8.07 -3.87 -7.56
C LEU A 28 7.42 -4.92 -6.65
N ILE A 29 6.83 -5.97 -7.22
CA ILE A 29 6.20 -7.05 -6.42
C ILE A 29 7.25 -7.77 -5.58
N ILE A 30 8.42 -8.07 -6.13
CA ILE A 30 9.55 -8.66 -5.38
C ILE A 30 9.98 -7.74 -4.24
N TYR A 31 10.13 -6.45 -4.51
CA TYR A 31 10.51 -5.47 -3.50
C TYR A 31 9.48 -5.40 -2.37
N LEU A 32 8.21 -5.18 -2.69
CA LEU A 32 7.14 -5.07 -1.70
C LEU A 32 6.99 -6.34 -0.88
N THR A 33 7.03 -7.52 -1.52
CA THR A 33 6.94 -8.80 -0.79
C THR A 33 8.15 -9.02 0.14
N SER A 34 9.34 -8.53 -0.21
CA SER A 34 10.51 -8.58 0.68
C SER A 34 10.42 -7.61 1.86
N LEU A 35 9.73 -6.48 1.67
CA LEU A 35 9.58 -5.42 2.65
C LEU A 35 8.44 -5.70 3.66
N LEU A 36 7.30 -6.16 3.16
CA LEU A 36 6.06 -6.28 3.93
C LEU A 36 6.15 -7.40 4.98
N PRO A 37 5.47 -7.24 6.14
CA PRO A 37 5.45 -8.22 7.21
C PRO A 37 4.95 -9.59 6.74
N LYS A 38 5.52 -10.64 7.32
CA LYS A 38 5.09 -12.02 7.12
C LYS A 38 4.09 -12.43 8.20
N LYS A 39 3.22 -13.39 7.86
CA LYS A 39 2.28 -14.02 8.80
C LYS A 39 3.02 -14.51 10.06
N PRO A 40 2.45 -14.30 11.26
CA PRO A 40 1.06 -13.90 11.52
C PRO A 40 0.80 -12.38 11.47
N ALA A 41 1.82 -11.54 11.28
CA ALA A 41 1.61 -10.11 11.08
C ALA A 41 1.06 -9.83 9.67
N PHE A 42 0.45 -8.65 9.51
CA PHE A 42 -0.23 -8.29 8.27
C PHE A 42 -0.10 -6.79 7.94
N THR A 43 -0.38 -6.47 6.68
CA THR A 43 -0.43 -5.12 6.15
C THR A 43 -1.88 -4.73 5.84
N ILE A 44 -2.25 -3.50 6.15
CA ILE A 44 -3.48 -2.90 5.66
C ILE A 44 -3.16 -1.99 4.46
N SER A 45 -3.77 -2.25 3.31
CA SER A 45 -3.71 -1.41 2.11
C SER A 45 -4.91 -0.47 2.03
N ILE A 46 -4.68 0.82 2.20
CA ILE A 46 -5.72 1.85 2.30
C ILE A 46 -5.93 2.51 0.94
N GLY A 47 -7.16 2.42 0.45
CA GLY A 47 -7.51 2.81 -0.92
C GLY A 47 -7.11 1.74 -1.92
N SER A 48 -7.41 0.46 -1.62
CA SER A 48 -6.95 -0.68 -2.43
C SER A 48 -7.52 -0.71 -3.86
N GLY A 49 -8.55 0.08 -4.17
CA GLY A 49 -9.16 0.15 -5.50
C GLY A 49 -9.66 -1.22 -5.95
N SER A 50 -9.17 -1.69 -7.09
CA SER A 50 -9.50 -3.03 -7.59
C SER A 50 -8.87 -4.18 -6.80
N GLY A 51 -7.89 -3.88 -5.95
CA GLY A 51 -7.14 -4.88 -5.21
C GLY A 51 -6.02 -5.55 -6.01
N LEU A 52 -5.71 -5.06 -7.22
CA LEU A 52 -4.77 -5.73 -8.13
C LEU A 52 -3.36 -5.83 -7.56
N LEU A 53 -2.86 -4.77 -6.91
CA LEU A 53 -1.51 -4.76 -6.35
C LEU A 53 -1.41 -5.77 -5.19
N GLU A 54 -2.39 -5.75 -4.30
CA GLU A 54 -2.52 -6.60 -3.13
C GLU A 54 -2.62 -8.07 -3.54
N GLY A 55 -3.50 -8.37 -4.49
CA GLY A 55 -3.66 -9.70 -5.05
C GLY A 55 -2.36 -10.23 -5.65
N LEU A 56 -1.58 -9.39 -6.36
CA LEU A 56 -0.29 -9.79 -6.94
C LEU A 56 0.77 -10.04 -5.86
N ILE A 57 0.81 -9.23 -4.79
CA ILE A 57 1.72 -9.42 -3.65
C ILE A 57 1.45 -10.77 -2.98
N VAL A 58 0.19 -11.05 -2.63
CA VAL A 58 -0.21 -12.30 -1.96
C VAL A 58 -0.06 -13.52 -2.87
N HIS A 59 -0.31 -13.36 -4.18
CA HIS A 59 -0.09 -14.43 -5.16
C HIS A 59 1.39 -14.78 -5.29
N TYR A 60 2.29 -13.79 -5.24
CA TYR A 60 3.73 -14.00 -5.33
C TYR A 60 4.31 -14.66 -4.08
N ASP A 61 3.91 -14.20 -2.89
CA ASP A 61 4.33 -14.80 -1.62
C ASP A 61 3.15 -14.98 -0.66
N LYS A 62 2.73 -16.24 -0.50
CA LYS A 62 1.60 -16.65 0.37
C LYS A 62 1.86 -16.40 1.87
N ASN A 63 3.10 -16.14 2.26
CA ASN A 63 3.46 -15.78 3.64
C ASN A 63 3.23 -14.30 3.94
N VAL A 64 3.02 -13.46 2.92
CA VAL A 64 2.58 -12.07 3.11
C VAL A 64 1.05 -12.05 3.25
N SER A 65 0.54 -11.19 4.14
CA SER A 65 -0.90 -10.96 4.32
C SER A 65 -1.18 -9.49 4.09
N VAL A 66 -2.05 -9.19 3.13
CA VAL A 66 -2.46 -7.82 2.80
C VAL A 66 -3.98 -7.76 2.78
N GLU A 67 -4.55 -6.95 3.67
CA GLU A 67 -5.98 -6.67 3.75
C GLU A 67 -6.27 -5.34 3.06
N GLY A 68 -7.23 -5.33 2.13
CA GLY A 68 -7.62 -4.12 1.40
C GLY A 68 -8.70 -3.34 2.15
N VAL A 69 -8.59 -2.02 2.17
CA VAL A 69 -9.60 -1.09 2.68
C VAL A 69 -10.06 -0.19 1.53
N GLU A 70 -11.36 -0.21 1.23
CA GLU A 70 -11.95 0.59 0.15
C GLU A 70 -13.35 1.11 0.53
N VAL A 71 -13.83 2.14 -0.16
CA VAL A 71 -15.17 2.71 0.06
C VAL A 71 -16.28 1.91 -0.62
N ASP A 72 -15.95 1.19 -1.70
CA ASP A 72 -16.91 0.42 -2.50
C ASP A 72 -16.34 -0.97 -2.82
N SER A 73 -16.91 -1.99 -2.19
CA SER A 73 -16.49 -3.39 -2.38
C SER A 73 -16.68 -3.89 -3.82
N ARG A 74 -17.55 -3.27 -4.62
CA ARG A 74 -17.79 -3.69 -6.02
C ARG A 74 -16.61 -3.38 -6.93
N ILE A 75 -15.69 -2.52 -6.48
CA ILE A 75 -14.49 -2.17 -7.24
C ILE A 75 -13.46 -3.29 -7.12
N ASN A 76 -13.38 -3.96 -5.96
CA ASN A 76 -12.41 -5.01 -5.72
C ASN A 76 -12.71 -6.26 -6.55
N ARG A 77 -11.68 -6.81 -7.19
CA ARG A 77 -11.75 -7.97 -8.09
C ARG A 77 -10.69 -9.02 -7.80
N TYR A 78 -9.66 -8.67 -7.04
CA TYR A 78 -8.41 -9.44 -6.97
C TYR A 78 -8.01 -9.83 -5.53
N ILE A 79 -8.66 -9.27 -4.51
CA ILE A 79 -8.51 -9.68 -3.11
C ILE A 79 -9.58 -10.72 -2.76
N ALA A 80 -9.32 -11.61 -1.81
CA ALA A 80 -10.33 -12.54 -1.30
C ALA A 80 -11.35 -11.79 -0.43
N GLU A 81 -12.61 -12.24 -0.38
CA GLU A 81 -13.68 -11.51 0.32
C GLU A 81 -13.37 -11.32 1.81
N GLU A 82 -12.73 -12.30 2.44
CA GLU A 82 -12.27 -12.26 3.83
C GLU A 82 -11.21 -11.20 4.12
N ASP A 83 -10.46 -10.78 3.09
CA ASP A 83 -9.39 -9.78 3.18
C ASP A 83 -9.88 -8.39 2.67
N MET A 84 -11.17 -8.26 2.33
CA MET A 84 -11.80 -7.00 1.91
C MET A 84 -12.47 -6.29 3.09
N ASN A 85 -12.12 -5.03 3.29
CA ASN A 85 -12.70 -4.18 4.33
C ASN A 85 -13.31 -2.92 3.72
N ILE A 86 -14.50 -2.54 4.21
CA ILE A 86 -15.28 -1.44 3.66
C ILE A 86 -15.36 -0.30 4.67
N VAL A 87 -15.09 0.92 4.23
CA VAL A 87 -15.26 2.14 5.04
C VAL A 87 -16.30 3.08 4.44
N GLY A 88 -16.99 3.85 5.29
CA GLY A 88 -18.13 4.70 4.90
C GLY A 88 -17.79 5.95 4.05
N GLY A 89 -16.58 6.07 3.52
CA GLY A 89 -16.16 7.20 2.69
C GLY A 89 -14.64 7.35 2.59
N GLY A 90 -14.17 8.25 1.72
CA GLY A 90 -12.74 8.40 1.43
C GLY A 90 -11.88 8.84 2.62
N TRP A 91 -12.51 9.27 3.72
CA TRP A 91 -11.85 9.63 4.98
C TRP A 91 -12.15 8.64 6.11
N GLY A 92 -12.72 7.49 5.77
CA GLY A 92 -13.05 6.43 6.70
C GLY A 92 -11.79 5.74 7.22
N LEU A 93 -11.84 5.34 8.49
CA LEU A 93 -10.78 4.62 9.17
C LEU A 93 -11.20 3.17 9.36
N TRP A 94 -10.30 2.24 9.10
CA TRP A 94 -10.49 0.85 9.44
C TRP A 94 -9.82 0.52 10.77
N SER A 95 -10.59 0.03 11.74
CA SER A 95 -10.13 -0.13 13.12
C SER A 95 -9.04 -1.20 13.29
N ALA A 96 -8.95 -2.17 12.38
CA ALA A 96 -7.88 -3.16 12.41
C ALA A 96 -6.49 -2.55 12.09
N ALA A 97 -6.44 -1.31 11.61
CA ALA A 97 -5.17 -0.58 11.41
C ALA A 97 -4.33 -0.47 12.69
N GLN A 98 -4.96 -0.47 13.87
CA GLN A 98 -4.23 -0.51 15.14
C GLN A 98 -3.46 -1.81 15.40
N GLN A 99 -3.85 -2.90 14.72
CA GLN A 99 -3.27 -4.25 14.87
C GLN A 99 -2.29 -4.59 13.74
N ALA A 100 -2.40 -3.93 12.58
CA ALA A 100 -1.48 -4.16 11.46
C ALA A 100 -0.06 -3.71 11.81
N ALA A 101 0.93 -4.49 11.35
CA ALA A 101 2.35 -4.17 11.53
C ALA A 101 2.84 -3.16 10.49
N ALA A 102 2.15 -3.04 9.35
CA ALA A 102 2.44 -2.05 8.33
C ALA A 102 1.17 -1.50 7.70
N TRP A 103 1.22 -0.26 7.23
CA TRP A 103 0.19 0.34 6.37
C TRP A 103 0.75 0.64 5.00
N MET A 104 -0.06 0.46 3.97
CA MET A 104 0.27 0.82 2.60
C MET A 104 -0.77 1.80 2.07
N PHE A 105 -0.34 2.97 1.62
CA PHE A 105 -1.18 3.95 0.93
C PHE A 105 -0.78 3.99 -0.53
N VAL A 106 -1.71 3.62 -1.43
CA VAL A 106 -1.46 3.58 -2.88
C VAL A 106 -2.29 4.68 -3.54
N TYR A 107 -1.62 5.65 -4.15
CA TYR A 107 -2.26 6.81 -4.78
C TYR A 107 -3.32 7.47 -3.87
N PRO A 108 -3.01 7.78 -2.60
CA PRO A 108 -3.96 8.49 -1.75
C PRO A 108 -4.33 9.83 -2.41
N ARG A 109 -5.58 10.25 -2.27
CA ARG A 109 -6.09 11.50 -2.87
C ARG A 109 -5.99 12.71 -1.96
N ASP A 110 -5.88 12.48 -0.65
CA ASP A 110 -5.88 13.53 0.35
C ASP A 110 -4.86 13.21 1.47
N PRO A 111 -3.82 14.05 1.65
CA PRO A 111 -2.85 13.92 2.74
C PRO A 111 -3.47 13.85 4.14
N LYS A 112 -4.65 14.44 4.35
CA LYS A 112 -5.34 14.41 5.65
C LYS A 112 -5.73 13.00 6.07
N LEU A 113 -5.94 12.08 5.12
CA LEU A 113 -6.22 10.69 5.44
C LEU A 113 -5.06 10.06 6.21
N ILE A 114 -3.83 10.31 5.76
CA ILE A 114 -2.62 9.79 6.41
C ILE A 114 -2.50 10.34 7.82
N THR A 115 -2.66 11.65 7.99
CA THR A 115 -2.68 12.29 9.32
C THR A 115 -3.72 11.65 10.22
N LYS A 116 -4.93 11.40 9.71
CA LYS A 116 -6.00 10.78 10.50
C LYS A 116 -5.66 9.35 10.95
N TYR A 117 -5.08 8.53 10.08
CA TYR A 117 -4.60 7.19 10.43
C TYR A 117 -3.48 7.25 11.48
N ILE A 118 -2.48 8.11 11.28
CA ILE A 118 -1.36 8.31 12.19
C ILE A 118 -1.85 8.80 13.57
N ASP A 119 -2.69 9.82 13.62
CA ASP A 119 -3.18 10.39 14.88
C ASP A 119 -4.04 9.38 15.66
N THR A 120 -4.80 8.54 14.96
CA THR A 120 -5.73 7.60 15.60
C THR A 120 -5.03 6.29 16.02
N TYR A 121 -4.18 5.74 15.17
CA TYR A 121 -3.63 4.39 15.32
C TYR A 121 -2.10 4.34 15.28
N GLY A 122 -1.42 5.45 14.98
CA GLY A 122 0.03 5.47 14.73
C GLY A 122 0.87 5.19 15.96
N GLY A 123 0.30 5.29 17.17
CA GLY A 123 0.93 4.88 18.43
C GLY A 123 0.74 3.41 18.80
N GLN A 124 0.12 2.60 17.94
CA GLN A 124 -0.23 1.20 18.19
C GLN A 124 0.82 0.26 17.56
N ASN A 125 0.37 -0.86 16.97
CA ASN A 125 1.25 -1.94 16.48
C ASN A 125 1.96 -1.67 15.14
N VAL A 126 1.67 -0.54 14.48
CA VAL A 126 2.28 -0.22 13.18
C VAL A 126 3.75 0.19 13.33
N ASP A 127 4.62 -0.55 12.66
CA ASP A 127 6.08 -0.32 12.66
C ASP A 127 6.51 0.64 11.55
N PHE A 128 5.87 0.54 10.38
CA PHE A 128 6.19 1.38 9.24
C PHE A 128 5.01 1.59 8.29
N ILE A 129 5.11 2.66 7.50
CA ILE A 129 4.14 3.04 6.49
C ILE A 129 4.83 3.05 5.14
N VAL A 130 4.19 2.45 4.13
CA VAL A 130 4.60 2.52 2.73
C VAL A 130 3.65 3.46 2.01
N TRP A 131 4.19 4.52 1.42
CA TRP A 131 3.45 5.41 0.53
C TRP A 131 3.89 5.17 -0.90
N LEU A 132 2.95 4.94 -1.81
CA LEU A 132 3.20 4.79 -3.24
C LEU A 132 2.34 5.79 -4.00
N GLY A 133 2.95 6.58 -4.89
CA GLY A 133 2.21 7.58 -5.65
C GLY A 133 3.08 8.37 -6.61
N PRO A 134 2.50 9.39 -7.27
CA PRO A 134 3.24 10.28 -8.15
C PRO A 134 4.31 11.05 -7.37
N ARG A 135 5.53 11.09 -7.89
CA ARG A 135 6.65 11.86 -7.31
C ARG A 135 6.30 13.33 -7.11
N VAL A 136 5.49 13.90 -7.99
CA VAL A 136 5.06 15.30 -7.93
C VAL A 136 4.11 15.57 -6.77
N ASP A 137 3.38 14.56 -6.29
CA ASP A 137 2.44 14.71 -5.18
C ASP A 137 3.15 14.57 -3.83
N TRP A 138 4.30 13.87 -3.77
CA TRP A 138 5.02 13.60 -2.52
C TRP A 138 5.24 14.83 -1.62
N PRO A 139 5.62 16.02 -2.12
CA PRO A 139 5.80 17.21 -1.29
C PRO A 139 4.55 17.59 -0.45
N ASP A 140 3.34 17.26 -0.91
CA ASP A 140 2.10 17.51 -0.16
C ASP A 140 1.92 16.56 1.04
N TYR A 141 2.59 15.39 0.99
CA TYR A 141 2.54 14.34 2.02
C TYR A 141 3.73 14.38 2.98
N GLU A 142 4.90 14.81 2.52
CA GLU A 142 6.16 14.77 3.28
C GLU A 142 6.03 15.35 4.68
N LEU A 143 5.44 16.54 4.80
CA LEU A 143 5.27 17.21 6.08
C LEU A 143 4.46 16.37 7.10
N ARG A 144 3.52 15.54 6.62
CA ARG A 144 2.67 14.69 7.48
C ARG A 144 3.48 13.59 8.14
N PHE A 145 4.50 13.08 7.46
CA PHE A 145 5.40 12.09 8.02
C PHE A 145 6.46 12.73 8.92
N CYS A 146 7.09 13.83 8.47
CA CYS A 146 8.10 14.56 9.24
C CYS A 146 7.58 15.08 10.60
N GLN A 147 6.29 15.41 10.69
CA GLN A 147 5.63 15.85 11.92
C GLN A 147 5.01 14.71 12.74
N SER A 148 5.24 13.46 12.34
CA SER A 148 4.68 12.27 12.99
C SER A 148 5.77 11.41 13.63
N PRO A 149 5.38 10.38 14.40
CA PRO A 149 6.32 9.35 14.84
C PRO A 149 7.02 8.60 13.70
N PHE A 150 6.52 8.66 12.46
CA PHE A 150 7.09 7.98 11.28
C PHE A 150 7.98 8.93 10.46
N SER A 151 8.94 9.58 11.11
CA SER A 151 9.76 10.63 10.48
C SER A 151 11.05 10.13 9.84
N GLU A 152 11.42 8.85 10.02
CA GLU A 152 12.57 8.26 9.33
C GLU A 152 12.14 7.79 7.94
N LEU A 153 12.48 8.57 6.91
CA LEU A 153 12.03 8.35 5.55
C LEU A 153 13.13 7.74 4.69
N SER A 154 12.82 6.66 3.97
CA SER A 154 13.67 6.12 2.92
C SER A 154 12.98 6.15 1.57
N PHE A 155 13.79 6.39 0.53
CA PHE A 155 13.35 6.51 -0.87
C PHE A 155 14.05 5.43 -1.73
N PRO A 156 13.60 4.16 -1.63
CA PRO A 156 14.10 3.08 -2.46
C PRO A 156 14.08 3.46 -3.95
N ASP A 157 15.20 3.26 -4.61
CA ASP A 157 15.38 3.45 -6.04
C ASP A 157 15.48 2.11 -6.78
N HIS A 158 15.37 2.14 -8.11
CA HIS A 158 15.50 0.96 -8.96
C HIS A 158 14.56 -0.23 -8.64
N ILE A 159 13.46 0.01 -7.93
CA ILE A 159 12.46 -1.01 -7.57
C ILE A 159 11.39 -1.28 -8.64
N GLY A 160 11.64 -0.88 -9.89
CA GLY A 160 10.70 -1.10 -11.01
C GLY A 160 9.45 -0.23 -10.98
N LEU A 161 9.54 0.99 -10.48
CA LEU A 161 8.52 2.05 -10.65
C LEU A 161 8.78 2.86 -11.92
N THR A 162 7.75 3.55 -12.43
CA THR A 162 7.96 4.51 -13.51
C THR A 162 8.73 5.75 -13.02
N PRO A 163 9.38 6.52 -13.91
CA PRO A 163 10.16 7.70 -13.50
C PRO A 163 9.36 8.78 -12.73
N TYR A 164 8.04 8.84 -12.97
CA TYR A 164 7.14 9.80 -12.34
C TYR A 164 6.46 9.25 -11.07
N GLU A 165 6.70 8.00 -10.71
CA GLU A 165 6.24 7.40 -9.44
C GLU A 165 7.39 7.34 -8.43
N THR A 166 7.03 7.22 -7.16
CA THR A 166 7.99 6.95 -6.08
C THR A 166 7.34 6.11 -5.00
N VAL A 167 8.18 5.38 -4.27
CA VAL A 167 7.82 4.80 -2.97
C VAL A 167 8.50 5.61 -1.89
N VAL A 168 7.84 5.75 -0.74
CA VAL A 168 8.45 6.23 0.49
C VAL A 168 8.15 5.22 1.58
N VAL A 169 9.18 4.78 2.29
CA VAL A 169 9.02 3.95 3.48
C VAL A 169 9.32 4.80 4.69
N ALA A 170 8.30 5.05 5.50
CA ALA A 170 8.36 5.87 6.69
C ALA A 170 8.38 4.98 7.94
N ARG A 171 9.40 5.14 8.78
CA ARG A 171 9.64 4.36 10.00
C ARG A 171 9.70 5.25 11.22
N ARG A 172 9.49 4.62 12.38
CA ARG A 172 9.81 5.24 13.66
C ARG A 172 11.33 5.35 13.84
N PRO A 173 11.86 6.47 14.37
CA PRO A 173 13.24 6.56 14.79
C PRO A 173 13.54 5.47 15.84
N CYS A 174 14.69 4.80 15.69
CA CYS A 174 15.22 3.85 16.67
C CYS A 174 15.61 4.52 18.00
#